data_AF-A0A924HYM8-F1
#
_entry.id   AF-A0A924HYM8-F1
#
_cell.length_a   1.000
_cell.length_b   1.000
_cell.length_c   1.000
_cell.angle_alpha   90.00
_cell.angle_beta   90.00
_cell.angle_gamma   90.00
#
_symmetry.space_group_name_H-M   'P 1'
#
loop_
_entity.id
_entity.type
_entity.pdbx_description
1 polymer ?
#
loop_
_entity_poly.entity_id
_entity_poly.type
_entity_poly.pdbx_seq_one_letter_code
_entity_poly.pdbx_strand_id
1 'polypeptide(L)'
;MTSPPKAPHESLPQSLVAEAAVLVDSSAHSDDFSSVWRCFVSTFVTIFLAELGDKTQVATLLMSAQSHEPWVVFGGAAAALVSTSLVGVLFGQWLAKFLTPKTLEIATGSILAIVAVLLIIDVAGMP
;
A
#
# COMPACT_ATOMS: atom_id res chain seq x y z
N MET A 1 -66.99 -5.89 -4.24
CA MET A 1 -65.64 -5.54 -3.77
C MET A 1 -64.81 -6.81 -3.76
N THR A 2 -64.19 -7.15 -4.89
CA THR A 2 -63.32 -8.32 -5.02
C THR A 2 -61.89 -7.79 -5.16
N SER A 3 -61.04 -8.06 -4.18
CA SER A 3 -59.63 -7.64 -4.20
C SER A 3 -58.91 -8.18 -5.44
N PRO A 4 -57.92 -7.45 -5.99
CA PRO A 4 -57.18 -7.88 -7.17
C PRO A 4 -56.40 -9.18 -6.89
N PRO A 5 -56.23 -10.05 -7.90
CA PRO A 5 -55.49 -11.30 -7.75
C PRO A 5 -54.03 -11.00 -7.37
N LYS A 6 -53.61 -11.55 -6.24
CA LYS A 6 -52.24 -11.44 -5.73
C LYS A 6 -51.31 -12.12 -6.73
N ALA A 7 -50.36 -11.36 -7.29
CA ALA A 7 -49.37 -11.89 -8.22
C ALA A 7 -48.68 -13.13 -7.59
N PRO A 8 -48.45 -14.22 -8.35
CA PRO A 8 -47.68 -15.34 -7.85
C PRO A 8 -46.32 -14.80 -7.42
N HIS A 9 -46.02 -14.89 -6.12
CA HIS A 9 -44.66 -14.78 -5.63
C HIS A 9 -43.94 -16.05 -6.12
N GLU A 10 -43.61 -16.07 -7.41
CA GLU A 10 -42.78 -17.10 -8.02
C GLU A 10 -41.37 -16.88 -7.49
N SER A 11 -41.14 -17.39 -6.29
CA SER A 11 -39.83 -17.50 -5.67
C SER A 11 -38.95 -18.27 -6.65
N LEU A 12 -38.11 -17.54 -7.37
CA LEU A 12 -37.09 -18.11 -8.24
C LEU A 12 -36.44 -19.28 -7.50
N PRO A 13 -36.33 -20.46 -8.12
CA PRO A 13 -35.79 -21.64 -7.45
C PRO A 13 -34.43 -21.25 -6.88
N GLN A 14 -34.25 -21.50 -5.58
CA GLN A 14 -33.05 -21.11 -4.83
C GLN A 14 -31.76 -21.64 -5.48
N SER A 15 -31.86 -22.71 -6.27
CA SER A 15 -30.78 -23.22 -7.11
C SER A 15 -30.32 -22.24 -8.19
N LEU A 16 -31.23 -21.50 -8.85
CA LEU A 16 -30.87 -20.45 -9.83
C LEU A 16 -30.25 -19.22 -9.16
N VAL A 17 -30.71 -18.88 -7.95
CA VAL A 17 -30.12 -17.79 -7.15
C VAL A 17 -28.72 -18.18 -6.69
N ALA A 18 -28.54 -19.43 -6.25
CA ALA A 18 -27.25 -19.98 -5.89
C ALA A 18 -26.31 -20.08 -7.11
N GLU A 19 -26.80 -20.54 -8.27
CA GLU A 19 -26.02 -20.64 -9.50
C GLU A 19 -25.59 -19.25 -10.00
N ALA A 20 -26.49 -18.25 -9.99
CA ALA A 20 -26.15 -16.87 -10.32
C ALA A 20 -25.15 -16.24 -9.35
N ALA A 21 -25.25 -16.53 -8.04
CA ALA A 21 -24.30 -16.07 -7.03
C ALA A 21 -22.91 -16.73 -7.22
N VAL A 22 -22.88 -18.02 -7.54
CA VAL A 22 -21.64 -18.78 -7.83
C VAL A 22 -21.01 -18.33 -9.15
N LEU A 23 -21.80 -17.96 -10.16
CA LEU A 23 -21.30 -17.43 -11.44
C LEU A 23 -20.71 -16.02 -11.30
N VAL A 24 -21.29 -15.17 -10.43
CA VAL A 24 -20.73 -13.85 -10.08
C VAL A 24 -19.43 -13.98 -9.27
N ASP A 25 -19.33 -14.98 -8.40
CA ASP A 25 -18.12 -15.27 -7.62
C ASP A 25 -17.00 -15.84 -8.51
N SER A 26 -17.34 -16.75 -9.43
CA SER A 26 -16.39 -17.39 -10.35
C SER A 26 -15.80 -16.43 -11.39
N SER A 27 -16.53 -15.37 -11.76
CA SER A 27 -16.05 -14.33 -12.68
C SER A 27 -15.17 -13.26 -12.01
N ALA A 28 -15.00 -13.29 -10.69
CA ALA A 28 -14.05 -12.44 -9.96
C ALA A 28 -12.65 -13.06 -9.82
N HIS A 29 -12.43 -14.27 -10.36
CA HIS A 29 -11.17 -15.01 -10.21
C HIS A 29 -10.33 -15.17 -11.49
N SER A 30 -10.55 -14.33 -12.50
CA SER A 30 -9.64 -14.24 -13.64
C SER A 30 -8.55 -13.19 -13.38
N ASP A 31 -7.30 -13.68 -13.36
CA ASP A 31 -6.02 -12.97 -13.40
C ASP A 31 -5.33 -12.69 -12.05
N ASP A 32 -4.83 -13.76 -11.40
CA ASP A 32 -3.84 -13.68 -10.31
C ASP A 32 -2.65 -12.77 -10.70
N PHE A 33 -2.18 -12.89 -11.95
CA PHE A 33 -1.14 -12.03 -12.51
C PHE A 33 -1.56 -10.55 -12.62
N SER A 34 -2.81 -10.26 -13.01
CA SER A 34 -3.33 -8.88 -13.06
C SER A 34 -3.43 -8.29 -11.65
N SER A 35 -3.81 -9.10 -10.67
CA SER A 35 -3.92 -8.67 -9.27
C SER A 35 -2.55 -8.33 -8.66
N VAL A 36 -1.54 -9.18 -8.87
CA VAL A 36 -0.15 -8.92 -8.44
C VAL A 36 0.41 -7.70 -9.17
N TRP A 37 0.21 -7.61 -10.49
CA TRP A 37 0.66 -6.46 -11.27
C TRP A 37 0.00 -5.16 -10.83
N ARG A 38 -1.31 -5.16 -10.55
CA ARG A 38 -2.03 -4.00 -10.01
C ARG A 38 -1.51 -3.59 -8.64
N CYS A 39 -1.26 -4.55 -7.73
CA CYS A 39 -0.69 -4.28 -6.42
C CYS A 39 0.72 -3.69 -6.53
N PHE A 40 1.56 -4.27 -7.40
CA PHE A 40 2.91 -3.78 -7.68
C PHE A 40 2.88 -2.35 -8.22
N VAL A 41 2.12 -2.08 -9.28
CA VAL A 41 2.04 -0.75 -9.90
C VAL A 41 1.47 0.27 -8.90
N SER A 42 0.42 -0.07 -8.16
CA SER A 42 -0.15 0.83 -7.15
C SER A 42 0.87 1.18 -6.07
N THR A 43 1.52 0.16 -5.49
CA THR A 43 2.50 0.36 -4.43
C THR A 43 3.72 1.11 -4.94
N PHE A 44 4.22 0.75 -6.13
CA PHE A 44 5.33 1.43 -6.78
C PHE A 44 5.01 2.91 -7.03
N VAL A 45 3.86 3.23 -7.63
CA VAL A 45 3.47 4.62 -7.91
C VAL A 45 3.31 5.40 -6.62
N THR A 46 2.63 4.86 -5.61
CA THR A 46 2.44 5.54 -4.32
C THR A 46 3.77 5.83 -3.63
N ILE A 47 4.67 4.84 -3.54
CA ILE A 47 5.98 5.03 -2.91
C ILE A 47 6.86 5.96 -3.76
N PHE A 48 6.87 5.78 -5.08
CA PHE A 48 7.65 6.62 -5.98
C PHE A 48 7.26 8.08 -5.84
N LEU A 49 5.96 8.41 -5.85
CA LEU A 49 5.49 9.79 -5.65
C LEU A 49 5.84 10.32 -4.26
N ALA A 50 5.77 9.48 -3.21
CA ALA A 50 6.13 9.88 -1.86
C ALA A 50 7.63 10.15 -1.69
N GLU A 51 8.47 9.44 -2.44
CA GLU A 51 9.94 9.49 -2.36
C GLU A 51 10.58 10.42 -3.40
N LEU A 52 9.82 10.88 -4.40
CA LEU A 52 10.33 11.74 -5.47
C LEU A 52 10.93 13.04 -4.90
N GLY A 53 12.23 13.24 -5.12
CA GLY A 53 12.95 14.41 -4.63
C GLY A 53 13.39 14.32 -3.16
N ASP A 54 13.37 13.13 -2.55
CA ASP A 54 13.93 12.93 -1.22
C ASP A 54 15.44 13.26 -1.20
N LYS A 55 15.92 13.68 -0.03
CA LYS A 55 17.32 14.00 0.24
C LYS A 55 18.24 12.84 -0.11
N THR A 56 17.79 11.60 0.03
CA THR A 56 18.56 10.40 -0.34
C THR A 56 18.82 10.33 -1.85
N GLN A 57 17.88 10.80 -2.69
CA GLN A 57 18.06 10.86 -4.15
C GLN A 57 19.11 11.92 -4.53
N VAL A 58 19.04 13.10 -3.90
CA VAL A 58 20.04 14.16 -4.11
C VAL A 58 21.42 13.73 -3.64
N ALA A 59 21.52 13.07 -2.49
CA ALA A 59 22.78 12.52 -1.97
C ALA A 59 23.38 11.47 -2.92
N THR A 60 22.56 10.55 -3.42
CA THR A 60 22.99 9.52 -4.38
C THR A 60 23.43 10.15 -5.71
N LEU A 61 22.70 11.14 -6.21
CA LEU A 61 23.05 11.87 -7.43
C LEU A 61 24.38 12.62 -7.26
N LEU A 62 24.58 13.30 -6.13
CA LEU A 62 25.81 14.03 -5.84
C LEU A 62 27.00 13.07 -5.69
N MET A 63 26.81 11.93 -5.01
CA MET A 63 27.82 10.88 -4.87
C MET A 63 28.16 10.24 -6.22
N SER A 64 27.17 10.06 -7.09
CA SER A 64 27.39 9.59 -8.47
C SER A 64 28.11 10.63 -9.33
N ALA A 65 27.82 11.92 -9.13
CA ALA A 65 28.46 13.01 -9.87
C ALA A 65 29.93 13.21 -9.47
N GLN A 66 30.29 12.88 -8.23
CA GLN A 66 31.67 12.96 -7.72
C GLN A 66 32.46 11.65 -7.92
N SER A 67 31.77 10.53 -8.12
CA SER A 67 32.41 9.23 -8.37
C SER A 67 32.91 9.14 -9.81
N HIS A 68 34.12 8.58 -9.98
CA HIS A 68 34.63 8.20 -11.30
C HIS A 68 33.95 6.94 -11.84
N GLU A 69 33.19 6.23 -11.00
CA GLU A 69 32.52 4.96 -11.29
C GLU A 69 31.04 5.03 -10.87
N PRO A 70 30.13 5.57 -11.71
CA PRO A 70 28.72 5.79 -11.37
C PRO A 70 27.94 4.48 -11.15
N TRP A 71 28.35 3.41 -11.82
CA TRP A 71 27.72 2.08 -11.67
C TRP A 71 27.92 1.48 -10.28
N VAL A 72 29.06 1.76 -9.64
CA VAL A 72 29.35 1.29 -8.28
C VAL A 72 28.47 2.04 -7.27
N VAL A 73 28.27 3.34 -7.46
CA VAL A 73 27.38 4.15 -6.61
C VAL A 73 25.94 3.67 -6.75
N PHE A 74 25.48 3.41 -7.98
CA PHE A 74 24.16 2.84 -8.23
C PHE A 74 23.99 1.48 -7.52
N GLY A 75 24.94 0.56 -7.67
CA GLY A 75 24.90 -0.75 -7.02
C GLY A 75 24.88 -0.64 -5.49
N GLY A 76 25.69 0.24 -4.91
CA GLY A 76 25.72 0.50 -3.47
C GLY A 76 24.42 1.09 -2.94
N ALA A 77 23.87 2.11 -3.62
CA ALA A 77 22.60 2.72 -3.24
C ALA A 77 21.42 1.75 -3.38
N ALA A 78 21.38 0.97 -4.47
CA ALA A 78 20.36 -0.06 -4.68
C ALA A 78 20.45 -1.15 -3.60
N ALA A 79 21.65 -1.62 -3.26
CA ALA A 79 21.86 -2.61 -2.22
C ALA A 79 21.45 -2.07 -0.83
N ALA A 80 21.77 -0.80 -0.53
CA ALA A 80 21.36 -0.15 0.71
C ALA A 80 19.83 -0.04 0.82
N LEU A 81 19.16 0.35 -0.28
CA LEU A 81 17.70 0.43 -0.35
C LEU A 81 17.06 -0.94 -0.09
N VAL A 82 17.47 -1.97 -0.85
CA VAL A 82 16.94 -3.33 -0.70
C VAL A 82 17.18 -3.87 0.71
N SER A 83 18.38 -3.67 1.25
CA SER A 83 18.73 -4.12 2.60
C SER A 83 17.87 -3.44 3.67
N THR A 84 17.69 -2.12 3.55
CA THR A 84 16.88 -1.34 4.50
C THR A 84 15.41 -1.74 4.42
N SER A 85 14.86 -1.90 3.21
CA SER A 85 13.49 -2.39 3.01
C SER A 85 13.31 -3.79 3.57
N LEU A 86 14.26 -4.70 3.36
CA LEU A 86 14.20 -6.05 3.90
C LEU A 86 14.16 -6.05 5.42
N VAL A 87 15.05 -5.29 6.06
CA VAL A 87 15.06 -5.13 7.53
C VAL A 87 13.73 -4.53 8.01
N GLY A 88 13.22 -3.51 7.34
CA GLY A 88 11.94 -2.88 7.67
C GLY A 88 10.75 -3.85 7.59
N VAL A 89 10.68 -4.68 6.54
CA VAL A 89 9.62 -5.68 6.36
C VAL A 89 9.72 -6.77 7.43
N LEU A 90 10.91 -7.30 7.70
CA LEU A 90 11.11 -8.33 8.73
C LEU A 90 10.74 -7.80 10.11
N PHE A 91 11.17 -6.58 10.44
CA PHE A 91 10.83 -5.92 11.69
C PHE A 91 9.33 -5.64 11.79
N GLY A 92 8.70 -5.13 10.74
CA GLY A 92 7.27 -4.87 10.68
C GLY A 92 6.45 -6.15 10.84
N GLN A 93 6.86 -7.24 10.19
CA GLN A 93 6.22 -8.55 10.32
C GLN A 93 6.36 -9.11 11.74
N TRP A 94 7.53 -8.93 12.37
CA TRP A 94 7.74 -9.32 13.77
C TRP A 94 6.83 -8.50 14.70
N LEU A 95 6.78 -7.18 14.52
CA LEU A 95 5.98 -6.28 15.33
C LEU A 95 4.47 -6.55 15.19
N ALA A 96 4.01 -6.86 13.98
CA ALA A 96 2.61 -7.21 13.70
C ALA A 96 2.11 -8.46 14.43
N LYS A 97 3.01 -9.33 14.93
CA LYS A 97 2.64 -10.48 15.77
C LYS A 97 2.24 -10.10 17.20
N PHE A 98 2.69 -8.94 17.67
CA PHE A 98 2.48 -8.50 19.05
C PHE A 98 1.44 -7.37 19.16
N LEU A 99 1.19 -6.64 18.07
CA LEU A 99 0.32 -5.47 18.07
C LEU A 99 -0.98 -5.71 17.28
N THR A 100 -2.10 -5.31 17.88
CA THR A 100 -3.40 -5.27 17.20
C THR A 100 -3.38 -4.21 16.08
N PRO A 101 -4.03 -4.45 14.92
CA PRO A 101 -4.04 -3.49 13.81
C PRO A 101 -4.43 -2.06 14.19
N LYS A 102 -5.40 -1.91 15.09
CA LYS A 102 -5.84 -0.60 15.61
C LYS A 102 -4.72 0.17 16.31
N THR A 103 -3.86 -0.52 17.05
CA THR A 103 -2.73 0.10 17.74
C THR A 103 -1.68 0.60 16.74
N LEU A 104 -1.45 -0.16 15.66
CA LEU A 104 -0.52 0.24 14.60
C LEU A 104 -1.02 1.48 13.84
N GLU A 105 -2.31 1.54 13.52
CA GLU A 105 -2.91 2.70 12.83
C GLU A 105 -2.80 3.98 13.68
N ILE A 106 -3.20 3.91 14.96
CA ILE A 106 -3.15 5.05 15.87
C ILE A 106 -1.70 5.48 16.13
N ALA A 107 -0.79 4.52 16.35
CA ALA A 107 0.62 4.80 16.60
C ALA A 107 1.27 5.48 15.38
N THR A 108 1.09 4.92 14.18
CA THR A 108 1.64 5.48 12.93
C THR A 108 1.12 6.89 12.68
N GLY A 109 -0.19 7.09 12.80
CA GLY A 109 -0.79 8.42 12.65
C GLY A 109 -0.30 9.43 13.69
N SER A 110 -0.17 9.02 14.95
CA SER A 110 0.33 9.88 16.03
C SER A 110 1.78 10.27 15.83
N ILE A 111 2.64 9.32 15.48
CA ILE A 111 4.06 9.58 15.20
C ILE A 111 4.21 10.53 14.02
N LEU A 112 3.48 10.30 12.92
CA LEU A 112 3.51 11.19 11.77
C LEU A 112 3.01 12.60 12.10
N ALA A 113 1.94 12.73 12.90
CA ALA A 113 1.45 14.03 13.34
C ALA A 113 2.48 14.77 14.19
N ILE A 114 3.15 14.07 15.13
CA ILE A 114 4.22 14.65 15.95
C ILE A 114 5.37 15.12 15.07
N VAL A 115 5.87 14.28 14.16
CA VAL A 115 6.95 14.65 13.24
C VAL A 115 6.56 15.85 12.38
N ALA A 116 5.33 15.89 11.87
CA ALA A 116 4.83 17.02 11.09
C ALA A 116 4.82 18.31 11.91
N VAL A 117 4.33 18.28 13.15
CA VAL A 117 4.34 19.45 14.04
C VAL A 117 5.76 19.89 14.36
N LEU A 118 6.68 18.95 14.66
CA LEU A 118 8.08 19.26 14.93
C LEU A 118 8.76 19.94 13.73
N LEU A 119 8.51 19.45 12.51
CA LEU A 119 9.01 20.08 11.29
C LEU A 119 8.44 21.48 11.07
N ILE A 120 7.17 21.70 11.44
CA ILE A 120 6.54 23.04 11.37
C ILE A 120 7.18 24.00 12.38
N ILE A 121 7.51 23.53 13.59
CA ILE A 121 8.18 24.35 14.61
C ILE A 121 9.59 24.73 14.15
N ASP A 122 10.34 23.74 13.66
CA ASP A 122 11.71 23.91 13.15
C ASP A 122 11.74 24.91 11.97
N VAL A 123 10.83 24.78 11.00
CA VAL A 123 10.76 25.71 9.87
C VAL A 123 10.25 27.11 10.27
N ALA A 124 9.40 27.20 11.30
CA ALA A 124 8.90 28.48 11.81
C ALA A 124 9.94 29.25 12.64
N GLY A 125 11.12 28.67 12.88
CA GLY A 125 12.21 29.31 13.62
C GLY A 125 11.88 29.53 15.10
N MET A 126 10.95 28.75 15.65
CA MET A 126 10.71 28.72 17.09
C MET A 126 11.81 27.87 17.73
N PRO A 127 12.65 28.44 18.62
CA PRO A 127 13.83 27.78 19.19
C PRO A 127 13.50 26.61 20.11
#